data_AF-A0A377HFS9-F1
#
_entry.id   AF-A0A377HFS9-F1
#
_cell.length_a   1.000
_cell.length_b   1.000
_cell.length_c   1.000
_cell.angle_alpha   90.00
_cell.angle_beta   90.00
_cell.angle_gamma   90.00
#
_symmetry.space_group_name_H-M   'P 1'
#
loop_
_entity.id
_entity.type
_entity.pdbx_description
1 polymer ?
#
loop_
_entity_poly.entity_id
_entity_poly.type
_entity_poly.pdbx_seq_one_letter_code
_entity_poly.pdbx_strand_id
1 'polypeptide(L)'
;MYCRSPVAARRISGINTSATQLRSDDGSTYFELNPDTRKIKIVAPVVLDVVAPLADFSEKVTIHGLFNLDGGMWVCGFWCGFKNHWCC
;
A
#
# COMPACT_ATOMS: atom_id res chain seq x y z
N MET A 1 -29.16 -30.35 -19.35
CA MET A 1 -29.49 -29.50 -18.19
C MET A 1 -28.28 -29.53 -17.25
N TYR A 2 -27.49 -28.46 -17.20
CA TYR A 2 -26.40 -28.36 -16.21
C TYR A 2 -26.91 -27.61 -14.99
N CYS A 3 -26.92 -28.26 -13.83
CA CYS A 3 -27.22 -27.64 -12.56
C CYS A 3 -26.13 -26.59 -12.26
N ARG A 4 -26.46 -25.31 -12.43
CA ARG A 4 -25.63 -24.22 -11.93
C ARG A 4 -25.71 -24.27 -10.40
N SER A 5 -24.64 -24.74 -9.75
CA SER A 5 -24.53 -24.75 -8.28
C SER A 5 -24.84 -23.34 -7.75
N PRO A 6 -25.71 -23.16 -6.74
CA PRO A 6 -25.99 -21.85 -6.19
C PRO A 6 -24.69 -21.31 -5.58
N VAL A 7 -24.17 -20.20 -6.13
CA VAL A 7 -23.13 -19.42 -5.45
C VAL A 7 -23.78 -18.89 -4.18
N ALA A 8 -23.54 -19.56 -3.05
CA ALA A 8 -23.94 -19.06 -1.75
C ALA A 8 -23.31 -17.67 -1.58
N ALA A 9 -24.12 -16.65 -1.28
CA ALA A 9 -23.63 -15.31 -1.02
C ALA A 9 -22.57 -15.38 0.08
N ARG A 10 -21.30 -15.19 -0.29
CA ARG A 10 -20.18 -15.30 0.62
C ARG A 10 -20.20 -14.08 1.53
N ARG A 11 -20.66 -14.28 2.76
CA ARG A 11 -20.78 -13.22 3.75
C ARG A 11 -19.38 -12.86 4.25
N ILE A 12 -18.87 -11.70 3.84
CA ILE A 12 -17.55 -11.21 4.24
C ILE A 12 -17.69 -10.54 5.61
N SER A 13 -17.02 -11.09 6.63
CA SER A 13 -17.01 -10.57 8.00
C SER A 13 -15.98 -9.44 8.17
N GLY A 14 -16.21 -8.52 9.10
CA GLY A 14 -15.27 -7.44 9.42
C GLY A 14 -15.18 -6.34 8.36
N ILE A 15 -16.31 -6.01 7.73
CA ILE A 15 -16.44 -4.84 6.84
C ILE A 15 -16.56 -3.60 7.72
N ASN A 16 -15.75 -2.59 7.44
CA ASN A 16 -15.92 -1.29 8.09
C ASN A 16 -17.08 -0.56 7.41
N THR A 17 -18.23 -0.45 8.08
CA THR A 17 -19.43 0.20 7.53
C THR A 17 -19.33 1.72 7.49
N SER A 18 -18.35 2.30 8.19
CA SER A 18 -18.10 3.74 8.21
C SER A 18 -17.06 4.17 7.16
N ALA A 19 -16.39 3.22 6.49
CA ALA A 19 -15.36 3.48 5.51
C ALA A 19 -15.73 2.91 4.15
N THR A 20 -15.31 3.56 3.07
CA THR A 20 -15.46 3.02 1.72
C THR A 20 -14.38 1.96 1.49
N GLN A 21 -14.79 0.71 1.26
CA GLN A 21 -13.86 -0.41 1.06
C GLN A 21 -14.05 -1.09 -0.31
N LEU A 22 -12.95 -1.28 -1.04
CA LEU A 22 -12.88 -2.18 -2.19
C LEU A 22 -12.12 -3.43 -1.75
N ARG A 23 -12.73 -4.61 -1.85
CA ARG A 23 -12.17 -5.87 -1.29
C ARG A 23 -12.31 -7.02 -2.27
N SER A 24 -11.42 -8.00 -2.17
CA SER A 24 -11.61 -9.32 -2.78
C SER A 24 -12.72 -10.11 -2.09
N ASP A 25 -13.24 -11.12 -2.76
CA ASP A 25 -14.36 -11.96 -2.31
C ASP A 25 -14.04 -12.76 -1.03
N ASP A 26 -12.75 -12.97 -0.75
CA ASP A 26 -12.23 -13.58 0.47
C ASP A 26 -11.96 -12.58 1.61
N GLY A 27 -12.05 -11.28 1.32
CA GLY A 27 -11.79 -10.20 2.26
C GLY A 27 -10.33 -10.02 2.66
N SER A 28 -9.38 -10.77 2.09
CA SER A 28 -7.98 -10.81 2.52
C SER A 28 -7.17 -9.63 1.96
N THR A 29 -7.46 -9.22 0.73
CA THR A 29 -6.91 -8.04 0.09
C THR A 29 -7.96 -6.93 0.03
N TYR A 30 -7.63 -5.73 0.49
CA TYR A 30 -8.55 -4.60 0.43
C TYR A 30 -7.87 -3.24 0.39
N PHE A 31 -8.61 -2.28 -0.17
CA PHE A 31 -8.35 -0.85 -0.12
C PHE A 31 -9.45 -0.19 0.72
N GLU A 32 -9.07 0.53 1.77
CA GLU A 32 -10.00 1.20 2.68
C GLU A 32 -9.74 2.71 2.72
N LEU A 33 -10.80 3.48 2.51
CA LEU A 33 -10.85 4.93 2.66
C LEU A 33 -11.71 5.26 3.88
N ASN A 34 -11.07 5.70 4.95
CA ASN A 34 -11.76 5.98 6.20
C ASN A 34 -11.96 7.51 6.36
N PRO A 35 -13.21 8.03 6.32
CA PRO A 35 -13.49 9.47 6.39
C PRO A 35 -13.20 10.07 7.78
N ASP A 36 -13.33 9.30 8.85
CA ASP A 36 -13.12 9.77 10.22
C ASP A 36 -11.63 10.00 10.51
N THR A 37 -10.80 9.02 10.12
CA THR A 37 -9.35 9.09 10.32
C THR A 37 -8.63 9.83 9.20
N ARG A 38 -9.29 10.03 8.04
CA ARG A 38 -8.72 10.59 6.80
C ARG A 38 -7.49 9.82 6.31
N LYS A 39 -7.47 8.50 6.55
CA LYS A 39 -6.38 7.60 6.17
C LYS A 39 -6.82 6.64 5.08
N ILE A 40 -5.87 6.33 4.21
CA ILE A 40 -5.97 5.26 3.23
C ILE A 40 -5.20 4.07 3.76
N LYS A 41 -5.81 2.87 3.70
CA LYS A 41 -5.15 1.62 4.07
C LYS A 41 -5.25 0.62 2.93
N ILE A 42 -4.10 0.08 2.54
CA ILE A 42 -3.98 -0.98 1.54
C ILE A 42 -3.47 -2.22 2.28
N VAL A 43 -4.21 -3.32 2.20
CA VAL A 43 -3.81 -4.60 2.78
C VAL A 43 -3.71 -5.61 1.65
N ALA A 44 -2.51 -6.19 1.52
CA ALA A 44 -2.23 -7.30 0.62
C ALA A 44 -1.42 -8.35 1.40
N PRO A 45 -1.93 -9.59 1.58
CA PRO A 45 -1.25 -10.60 2.39
C PRO A 45 0.05 -11.14 1.79
N VAL A 46 0.18 -11.05 0.46
CA VAL A 46 1.28 -11.68 -0.29
C VAL A 46 2.21 -10.61 -0.84
N VAL A 47 1.77 -9.84 -1.84
CA VAL A 47 2.57 -8.79 -2.48
C VAL A 47 1.68 -7.61 -2.84
N LEU A 48 2.22 -6.39 -2.72
CA LEU A 48 1.70 -5.18 -3.35
C LEU A 48 2.66 -4.79 -4.47
N ASP A 49 2.18 -4.77 -5.72
CA ASP A 49 2.95 -4.33 -6.89
C ASP A 49 2.43 -2.95 -7.36
N VAL A 50 3.36 -2.02 -7.59
CA VAL A 50 3.05 -0.63 -8.00
C VAL A 50 3.87 -0.31 -9.24
N VAL A 51 3.19 -0.35 -10.40
CA VAL A 51 3.81 -0.02 -11.68
C VAL A 51 3.51 1.45 -12.01
N ALA A 52 4.49 2.32 -11.74
CA ALA A 52 4.40 3.74 -12.02
C ALA A 52 5.77 4.31 -12.46
N PRO A 53 5.81 5.32 -13.35
CA PRO A 53 7.06 5.96 -13.76
C PRO A 53 7.67 6.82 -12.63
N LEU A 54 6.84 7.32 -11.72
CA LEU A 54 7.24 8.11 -10.57
C LEU A 54 6.26 7.86 -9.42
N ALA A 55 6.79 7.61 -8.22
CA ALA A 55 6.03 7.58 -6.98
C ALA A 55 6.54 8.71 -6.09
N ASP A 56 5.67 9.66 -5.74
CA ASP A 56 6.01 10.82 -4.92
C ASP A 56 5.40 10.68 -3.53
N PHE A 57 6.21 10.94 -2.49
CA PHE A 57 5.83 10.85 -1.08
C PHE A 57 6.19 12.18 -0.40
N SER A 58 5.20 12.86 0.17
CA SER A 58 5.37 14.24 0.66
C SER A 58 6.20 14.37 1.94
N GLU A 59 6.32 13.30 2.72
CA GLU A 59 6.99 13.32 4.03
C GLU A 59 7.74 12.00 4.28
N LYS A 60 7.46 11.34 5.41
CA LYS A 60 8.20 10.18 5.87
C LYS A 60 7.65 8.88 5.29
N VAL A 61 8.55 8.05 4.77
CA VAL A 61 8.29 6.66 4.42
C VAL A 61 8.92 5.75 5.48
N THR A 62 8.16 4.79 6.01
CA THR A 62 8.66 3.81 6.99
C THR A 62 8.55 2.41 6.39
N ILE A 63 9.69 1.70 6.34
CA ILE A 63 9.79 0.34 5.81
C ILE A 63 10.22 -0.56 6.98
N HIS A 64 9.41 -1.56 7.31
CA HIS A 64 9.66 -2.48 8.41
C HIS A 64 10.51 -3.71 8.03
N GLY A 65 10.81 -3.86 6.73
CA GLY A 65 11.61 -4.95 6.19
C GLY A 65 12.80 -4.46 5.39
N LEU A 66 13.32 -5.32 4.51
CA LEU A 66 14.42 -4.99 3.62
C LEU A 66 13.95 -4.07 2.49
N PHE A 67 14.73 -3.03 2.21
CA PHE A 67 14.56 -2.14 1.07
C PHE A 67 15.68 -2.40 0.06
N ASN A 68 15.32 -2.86 -1.14
CA ASN A 68 16.25 -3.11 -2.24
C ASN A 68 15.98 -2.09 -3.36
N LEU A 69 17.05 -1.58 -3.96
CA LEU A 69 17.02 -0.63 -5.06
C LEU A 69 17.86 -1.18 -6.19
N ASP A 70 17.27 -1.33 -7.38
CA ASP A 70 17.97 -1.82 -8.57
C ASP A 70 18.68 -0.68 -9.35
N GLY A 71 19.06 0.39 -8.65
CA GLY A 71 19.68 1.58 -9.21
C GLY A 71 20.35 2.47 -8.15
N GLY A 72 20.79 3.67 -8.55
CA GLY A 72 21.38 4.65 -7.63
C GLY A 72 20.32 5.40 -6.83
N MET A 73 20.59 5.62 -5.53
CA MET A 73 19.74 6.47 -4.67
C MET A 73 20.43 7.81 -4.42
N TRP A 74 19.75 8.88 -4.82
CA TRP A 74 20.12 10.24 -4.48
C TRP A 74 19.48 10.61 -3.15
N VAL A 75 20.31 10.83 -2.12
CA VAL A 75 19.85 11.26 -0.81
C VAL A 75 20.18 12.73 -0.65
N CYS A 76 19.15 13.58 -0.72
CA CYS A 76 19.27 14.95 -0.25
C CYS A 76 19.37 14.96 1.28
N GLY A 77 20.39 15.62 1.82
CA GLY A 77 20.64 15.65 3.26
C GLY A 77 21.62 14.58 3.75
N PHE A 78 22.41 13.98 2.86
CA PHE A 78 23.62 13.30 3.30
C PHE A 78 24.66 14.34 3.72
N TRP A 79 25.16 14.24 4.95
CA TRP A 79 26.28 15.08 5.39
C TRP A 79 27.55 14.64 4.66
N CYS A 80 27.90 15.35 3.59
CA CYS A 80 29.12 15.09 2.86
C CYS A 80 30.28 15.78 3.59
N GLY A 81 30.96 15.02 4.45
CA GLY A 81 32.10 15.51 5.25
C GLY A 81 33.24 16.11 4.43
N PHE A 82 33.30 15.83 3.11
CA PHE A 82 34.31 16.40 2.21
C PHE A 82 34.00 17.82 1.72
N LYS A 83 32.75 18.29 1.85
CA LYS A 83 32.39 19.66 1.44
C LYS A 83 31.67 20.51 2.49
N ASN A 84 31.52 20.02 3.73
CA ASN A 84 30.88 20.75 4.85
C ASN A 84 29.54 21.41 4.46
N HIS A 85 28.77 20.74 3.60
CA HIS A 85 27.42 21.12 3.25
C HIS A 85 26.57 19.86 3.05
N TRP A 86 25.26 20.04 3.18
CA TRP A 86 24.28 19.01 2.86
C TRP A 86 24.30 18.77 1.36
N CYS A 87 24.63 17.55 0.93
CA CYS A 87 24.53 17.18 -0.48
C CYS A 87 23.10 16.76 -0.79
N CYS A 88 22.59 17.29 -1.89
CA CYS A 88 21.85 16.54 -2.89
C CYS A 88 22.87 16.18 -3.98
#